data_AF-A0A1I0BI44-F1
#
_entry.id   AF-A0A1I0BI44-F1
#
_cell.length_a   1.000
_cell.length_b   1.000
_cell.length_c   1.000
_cell.angle_alpha   90.00
_cell.angle_beta   90.00
_cell.angle_gamma   90.00
#
_symmetry.space_group_name_H-M   'P 1'
#
loop_
_entity.id
_entity.type
_entity.pdbx_description
1 polymer ?
#
loop_
_entity_poly.entity_id
_entity_poly.type
_entity_poly.pdbx_seq_one_letter_code
_entity_poly.pdbx_strand_id
1 'polypeptide(L)'
;MKEYTLYVGLNDKDTKNQKISTIEAYKMVENTLLNNDVEGATIYEGRGIYKHENGIKIRETTLIIKTIMFDEKAENKYIDNLKRVVSILKTTLNQESVAVQVKDINSNLW
;
A
#
# COMPACT_ATOMS: atom_id res chain seq x y z
N MET A 1 -3.62 -16.44 -10.79
CA MET A 1 -3.04 -15.10 -10.53
C MET A 1 -3.76 -14.43 -9.38
N LYS A 2 -3.06 -13.54 -8.67
CA LYS A 2 -3.62 -12.80 -7.53
C LYS A 2 -3.42 -11.30 -7.73
N GLU A 3 -4.48 -10.54 -7.48
CA GLU A 3 -4.43 -9.07 -7.33
C GLU A 3 -4.22 -8.76 -5.85
N TYR A 4 -3.25 -7.91 -5.56
CA TYR A 4 -3.03 -7.33 -4.25
C TYR A 4 -3.36 -5.84 -4.30
N THR A 5 -4.23 -5.39 -3.40
CA THR A 5 -4.52 -3.97 -3.22
C THR A 5 -4.09 -3.54 -1.82
N LEU A 6 -3.15 -2.60 -1.75
CA LEU A 6 -2.70 -1.99 -0.50
C LEU A 6 -3.41 -0.65 -0.34
N TYR A 7 -3.95 -0.39 0.86
CA TYR A 7 -4.59 0.86 1.22
C TYR A 7 -3.78 1.55 2.31
N VAL A 8 -3.13 2.64 1.94
CA VAL A 8 -2.17 3.37 2.78
C VAL A 8 -2.74 4.73 3.15
N GLY A 9 -3.12 4.91 4.42
CA GLY A 9 -3.47 6.22 4.97
C GLY A 9 -2.27 7.15 4.99
N LEU A 10 -2.52 8.46 4.92
CA LEU A 10 -1.48 9.50 4.93
C LEU A 10 -1.48 10.35 6.21
N ASN A 11 -2.44 10.16 7.11
CA ASN A 11 -2.44 10.81 8.40
C ASN A 11 -1.42 10.14 9.30
N ASP A 12 -0.54 10.93 9.89
CA ASP A 12 0.43 10.48 10.87
C ASP A 12 -0.28 9.85 12.07
N LYS A 13 0.18 8.70 12.54
CA LYS A 13 -0.48 7.98 13.64
C LYS A 13 -0.48 8.76 14.96
N ASP A 14 0.45 9.67 15.19
CA ASP A 14 0.57 10.35 16.47
C ASP A 14 -0.29 11.63 16.48
N THR A 15 -0.28 12.38 15.38
CA THR A 15 -1.05 13.65 15.29
C THR A 15 -2.40 13.52 14.63
N LYS A 16 -2.69 12.39 13.98
CA LYS A 16 -3.90 12.13 13.18
C LYS A 16 -4.13 13.15 12.06
N ASN A 17 -3.06 13.79 11.61
CA ASN A 17 -3.07 14.80 10.53
C ASN A 17 -2.04 14.43 9.47
N GLN A 18 -2.35 14.75 8.23
CA GLN A 18 -1.40 14.55 7.12
C GLN A 18 -0.22 15.52 7.26
N LYS A 19 0.99 14.98 7.46
CA LYS A 19 2.23 15.75 7.63
C LYS A 19 3.03 15.93 6.35
N ILE A 20 2.88 15.01 5.41
CA ILE A 20 3.55 15.03 4.11
C ILE A 20 2.53 15.31 3.03
N SER A 21 2.92 16.02 1.98
CA SER A 21 2.02 16.22 0.85
C SER A 21 1.71 14.89 0.15
N THR A 22 0.56 14.79 -0.48
CA THR A 22 0.20 13.57 -1.24
C THR A 22 1.25 13.29 -2.34
N ILE A 23 1.79 14.33 -2.97
CA ILE A 23 2.83 14.22 -4.00
C ILE A 23 4.12 13.59 -3.43
N GLU A 24 4.54 13.99 -2.23
CA GLU A 24 5.69 13.37 -1.57
C GLU A 24 5.41 11.91 -1.20
N ALA A 25 4.21 11.62 -0.70
CA ALA A 25 3.79 10.26 -0.41
C ALA A 25 3.82 9.37 -1.67
N TYR A 26 3.37 9.87 -2.82
CA TYR A 26 3.49 9.17 -4.11
C TYR A 26 4.93 8.80 -4.43
N LYS A 27 5.86 9.75 -4.32
CA LYS A 27 7.29 9.51 -4.57
C LYS A 27 7.87 8.47 -3.61
N MET A 28 7.48 8.50 -2.34
CA MET A 28 7.92 7.51 -1.35
C MET A 28 7.41 6.11 -1.68
N VAL A 29 6.13 5.99 -2.07
CA VAL A 29 5.53 4.73 -2.48
C VAL A 29 6.18 4.19 -3.76
N GLU A 30 6.34 5.03 -4.78
CA GLU A 30 6.99 4.69 -6.05
C GLU A 30 8.41 4.17 -5.81
N ASN A 31 9.24 4.92 -5.08
CA ASN A 31 10.59 4.51 -4.72
C ASN A 31 10.59 3.19 -3.93
N THR A 32 9.63 2.98 -3.05
CA THR A 32 9.54 1.72 -2.29
C THR A 32 9.24 0.54 -3.22
N LEU A 33 8.29 0.69 -4.16
CA LEU A 33 7.91 -0.36 -5.09
C LEU A 33 9.07 -0.71 -6.05
N LEU A 34 9.74 0.30 -6.60
CA LEU A 34 10.89 0.12 -7.51
C LEU A 34 12.06 -0.64 -6.86
N ASN A 35 12.27 -0.44 -5.56
CA ASN A 35 13.40 -1.05 -4.84
C ASN A 35 13.09 -2.41 -4.21
N ASN A 36 11.87 -2.94 -4.36
CA ASN A 36 11.44 -4.17 -3.67
C ASN A 36 10.91 -5.28 -4.59
N ASP A 37 11.30 -5.28 -5.87
CA ASP A 37 11.05 -6.39 -6.81
C ASP A 37 9.55 -6.77 -6.90
N VAL A 38 8.71 -5.74 -7.07
CA VAL A 38 7.28 -5.87 -7.39
C VAL A 38 7.14 -5.83 -8.91
N GLU A 39 6.48 -6.84 -9.50
CA GLU A 39 6.38 -7.03 -10.96
C GLU A 39 5.77 -5.82 -11.71
N GLY A 40 4.91 -5.07 -11.03
CA GLY A 40 4.32 -3.83 -11.55
C GLY A 40 3.23 -3.34 -10.61
N ALA A 41 2.99 -2.03 -10.58
CA ALA A 41 1.95 -1.47 -9.72
C ALA A 41 1.32 -0.22 -10.34
N THR A 42 0.06 0.01 -10.01
CA THR A 42 -0.66 1.25 -10.31
C THR A 42 -1.06 1.90 -9.00
N ILE A 43 -0.74 3.19 -8.85
CA ILE A 43 -1.02 3.96 -7.64
C ILE A 43 -2.06 5.02 -7.98
N TYR A 44 -3.07 5.17 -7.15
CA TYR A 44 -4.05 6.26 -7.27
C TYR A 44 -4.54 6.73 -5.91
N GLU A 45 -5.10 7.94 -5.88
CA GLU A 45 -5.59 8.58 -4.66
C GLU A 45 -7.04 8.17 -4.39
N GLY A 46 -7.36 7.97 -3.12
CA GLY A 46 -8.70 7.77 -2.63
C GLY A 46 -8.95 8.49 -1.31
N ARG A 47 -10.20 8.42 -0.85
CA ARG A 47 -10.63 8.96 0.45
C ARG A 47 -10.93 7.79 1.39
N GLY A 48 -10.07 7.57 2.37
CA GLY A 48 -10.23 6.52 3.35
C GLY A 48 -10.99 6.98 4.60
N ILE A 49 -11.62 6.02 5.26
CA ILE A 49 -12.27 6.20 6.58
C ILE A 49 -11.70 5.14 7.50
N TYR A 50 -10.90 5.55 8.49
CA TYR A 50 -10.19 4.65 9.37
C TYR A 50 -10.61 4.86 10.82
N LYS A 51 -10.54 3.77 11.59
CA LYS A 51 -10.68 3.79 13.05
C LYS A 51 -9.29 3.58 13.63
N HIS A 52 -8.78 4.58 14.35
CA HIS A 52 -7.51 4.48 15.07
C HIS A 52 -7.65 3.63 16.33
N GLU A 53 -6.53 3.23 16.92
CA GLU A 53 -6.49 2.40 18.13
C GLU A 53 -7.25 3.00 19.32
N ASN A 54 -7.26 4.33 19.44
CA ASN A 54 -8.02 5.05 20.47
C ASN A 54 -9.55 5.11 20.19
N GLY A 55 -10.01 4.47 19.12
CA GLY A 55 -11.42 4.39 18.74
C GLY A 55 -11.96 5.53 17.87
N ILE A 56 -11.18 6.60 17.66
CA ILE A 56 -11.58 7.74 16.85
C ILE A 56 -11.64 7.34 15.38
N LYS A 57 -12.74 7.73 14.70
CA LYS A 57 -12.88 7.60 13.25
C LYS A 57 -12.48 8.89 12.56
N ILE A 58 -11.58 8.81 11.60
CA ILE A 58 -11.15 9.96 10.81
C ILE A 58 -11.29 9.68 9.31
N ARG A 59 -11.40 10.77 8.54
CA ARG A 59 -11.29 10.74 7.08
C ARG A 59 -9.91 11.23 6.70
N GLU A 60 -9.22 10.50 5.83
CA GLU A 60 -7.88 10.86 5.38
C GLU A 60 -7.69 10.58 3.89
N THR A 61 -6.68 11.21 3.33
CA THR A 61 -6.18 10.86 2.00
C THR A 61 -5.55 9.48 2.06
N THR A 62 -5.80 8.66 1.06
CA THR A 62 -5.30 7.29 0.99
C THR A 62 -4.66 7.05 -0.37
N LEU A 63 -3.46 6.47 -0.38
CA LEU A 63 -2.89 5.91 -1.59
C LEU A 63 -3.31 4.45 -1.73
N ILE A 64 -3.92 4.13 -2.86
CA ILE A 64 -4.36 2.79 -3.21
C ILE A 64 -3.39 2.25 -4.25
N ILE A 65 -2.71 1.17 -3.89
CA ILE A 65 -1.66 0.56 -4.70
C ILE A 65 -2.18 -0.80 -5.15
N LYS A 66 -2.36 -0.95 -6.46
CA LYS A 66 -2.75 -2.22 -7.07
C LYS A 66 -1.58 -2.86 -7.76
N THR A 67 -1.37 -4.14 -7.50
CA THR A 67 -0.33 -4.94 -8.16
C THR A 67 -0.86 -6.35 -8.42
N ILE A 68 -0.40 -6.96 -9.51
CA ILE A 68 -0.83 -8.28 -9.95
C ILE A 68 0.40 -9.17 -9.98
N MET A 69 0.27 -10.35 -9.41
CA MET A 69 1.28 -11.42 -9.49
C MET A 69 0.95 -12.32 -10.68
N PHE A 70 1.85 -12.37 -11.66
CA PHE A 70 1.70 -13.20 -12.86
C PHE A 70 2.43 -14.54 -12.73
N ASP A 71 3.55 -14.63 -11.98
CA ASP A 71 4.27 -15.89 -11.78
C ASP A 71 3.83 -16.63 -10.50
N GLU A 72 2.96 -17.64 -10.67
CA GLU A 72 2.50 -18.47 -9.55
C GLU A 72 3.62 -19.31 -8.91
N LYS A 73 4.71 -19.62 -9.63
CA LYS A 73 5.84 -20.36 -9.05
C LYS A 73 6.65 -19.51 -8.08
N ALA A 74 6.57 -18.19 -8.20
CA ALA A 74 7.28 -17.23 -7.36
C ALA A 74 6.43 -16.70 -6.19
N GLU A 75 5.25 -17.28 -5.91
CA GLU A 75 4.27 -16.74 -4.96
C GLU A 75 4.87 -16.38 -3.60
N ASN A 76 5.62 -17.27 -2.97
CA ASN A 76 6.21 -17.01 -1.66
C ASN A 76 7.16 -15.82 -1.68
N LYS A 77 8.01 -15.73 -2.72
CA LYS A 77 8.96 -14.61 -2.88
C LYS A 77 8.21 -13.30 -3.09
N TYR A 78 7.16 -13.31 -3.92
CA TYR A 78 6.32 -12.15 -4.18
C TYR A 78 5.62 -11.65 -2.90
N ILE A 79 5.05 -12.57 -2.12
CA ILE A 79 4.42 -12.24 -0.83
C ILE A 79 5.44 -11.64 0.14
N ASP A 80 6.66 -12.18 0.21
CA ASP A 80 7.69 -11.65 1.10
C ASP A 80 8.18 -10.27 0.67
N ASN A 81 8.28 -10.01 -0.64
CA ASN A 81 8.53 -8.68 -1.18
C ASN A 81 7.41 -7.70 -0.80
N LEU A 82 6.13 -8.09 -0.91
CA LEU A 82 5.01 -7.24 -0.50
C LEU A 82 4.99 -6.96 1.01
N LYS A 83 5.30 -7.95 1.85
CA LYS A 83 5.46 -7.73 3.30
C LYS A 83 6.56 -6.71 3.59
N ARG A 84 7.67 -6.76 2.83
CA ARG A 84 8.77 -5.79 2.95
C ARG A 84 8.30 -4.38 2.57
N VAL A 85 7.60 -4.24 1.44
CA VAL A 85 6.97 -2.97 1.02
C VAL A 85 6.06 -2.43 2.13
N VAL A 86 5.14 -3.24 2.64
CA VAL A 86 4.22 -2.82 3.72
C VAL A 86 4.97 -2.35 4.96
N SER A 87 6.03 -3.06 5.37
CA SER A 87 6.86 -2.68 6.52
C SER A 87 7.55 -1.33 6.32
N ILE A 88 8.13 -1.11 5.13
CA ILE A 88 8.78 0.15 4.77
C ILE A 88 7.77 1.30 4.75
N LEU A 89 6.62 1.12 4.08
CA LEU A 89 5.57 2.15 4.00
C LEU A 89 5.03 2.50 5.38
N LYS A 90 4.76 1.50 6.23
CA LYS A 90 4.30 1.72 7.60
C LYS A 90 5.29 2.56 8.40
N THR A 91 6.58 2.32 8.21
CA THR A 91 7.65 3.03 8.93
C THR A 91 7.87 4.45 8.38
N THR A 92 8.04 4.58 7.06
CA THR A 92 8.35 5.84 6.39
C THR A 92 7.20 6.85 6.45
N LEU A 93 5.95 6.38 6.43
CA LEU A 93 4.76 7.22 6.52
C LEU A 93 4.19 7.32 7.95
N ASN A 94 4.89 6.75 8.94
CA ASN A 94 4.47 6.67 10.35
C ASN A 94 3.01 6.22 10.55
N GLN A 95 2.66 5.06 10.00
CA GLN A 95 1.31 4.50 10.03
C GLN A 95 1.14 3.43 11.14
N GLU A 96 -0.08 3.27 11.64
CA GLU A 96 -0.44 2.15 12.54
C GLU A 96 -0.49 0.83 11.76
N SER A 97 -1.05 0.88 10.56
CA SER A 97 -1.22 -0.29 9.69
C SER A 97 -1.36 0.11 8.23
N VAL A 98 -1.20 -0.87 7.34
CA VAL A 98 -1.57 -0.79 5.93
C VAL A 98 -2.52 -1.95 5.68
N ALA A 99 -3.73 -1.67 5.19
CA ALA A 99 -4.66 -2.74 4.86
C ALA A 99 -4.26 -3.38 3.53
N VAL A 100 -4.28 -4.70 3.46
CA VAL A 100 -3.95 -5.47 2.26
C VAL A 100 -5.14 -6.35 1.90
N GLN A 101 -5.65 -6.20 0.70
CA GLN A 101 -6.65 -7.08 0.11
C GLN A 101 -5.99 -7.99 -0.92
N VAL A 102 -6.42 -9.26 -0.94
CA VAL A 102 -6.03 -10.25 -1.93
C VAL A 102 -7.27 -10.72 -2.67
N LYS A 103 -7.19 -10.85 -3.99
CA LYS A 103 -8.24 -11.45 -4.82
C LYS A 103 -7.63 -12.43 -5.83
N ASP A 104 -8.26 -13.59 -5.96
CA ASP A 104 -8.01 -14.46 -7.11
C ASP A 104 -8.65 -13.84 -8.37
N ILE A 105 -7.88 -13.76 -9.44
CA ILE A 105 -8.28 -13.09 -10.69
C ILE A 105 -7.86 -13.89 -11.92
N ASN A 106 -8.55 -13.64 -13.02
CA ASN A 106 -8.11 -14.03 -14.37
C ASN A 106 -7.61 -12.77 -15.10
N SER A 107 -6.38 -12.80 -15.60
CA SER A 107 -5.68 -11.66 -16.19
C SER A 107 -4.63 -12.18 -17.17
N ASN A 108 -4.24 -11.39 -18.17
CA ASN A 108 -3.24 -11.81 -19.15
C ASN A 108 -2.38 -10.60 -19.52
N LEU A 109 -1.09 -10.86 -19.80
CA LEU A 109 -0.21 -9.93 -20.48
C LEU A 109 -0.34 -10.21 -21.99
N TRP A 110 -0.65 -9.19 -22.78
CA TRP A 110 -0.76 -9.26 -24.25
C TRP A 110 0.32 -8.42 -24.91
#